data_AF-A0A934Y8V8-F1
#
_entry.id   AF-A0A934Y8V8-F1
#
_cell.length_a   1.000
_cell.length_b   1.000
_cell.length_c   1.000
_cell.angle_alpha   90.00
_cell.angle_beta   90.00
_cell.angle_gamma   90.00
#
_symmetry.space_group_name_H-M   'P 1'
#
loop_
_entity.id
_entity.type
_entity.pdbx_description
1 polymer ?
#
loop_
_entity_poly.entity_id
_entity_poly.type
_entity_poly.pdbx_seq_one_letter_code
_entity_poly.pdbx_strand_id
1 'polypeptide(L)'
;MKINFTIITLILFLIHNLSLSQCPPSNLYITSQASLDEFKLNYPNCEEIAGDLSVLATDITNLVGLDNIKSVKGTFFVTGSSMLKNFEGLSKLERIGDAVRIQSNEGLTSFEGLNNLRVVAGEYCYLEGSPLIKNLNGLNKLDSVMGIFQVWGMDEMTSLEGLESLKYVANDFAIFRNNNLKNLSGLGGLLQVDGSMRVYENNTINSLQGLNNEALLTSSLVVNFNPLLTTCAVEAICNYLIAPPSFFVFSDNAIGCNNENEVKQACLSSTSTSGFDDKIMVSSNPGDGNIEIIGSERIGAISVYDLFGKKISSAEAKNVINISNYPSGIYIIHLQIDSQNKSFKYLKVN
;
A
#
# COMPACT_ATOMS: atom_id res chain seq x y z
N MET A 1 -41.93 38.72 46.21
CA MET A 1 -40.99 38.52 45.07
C MET A 1 -39.85 37.62 45.53
N LYS A 2 -40.05 36.29 45.51
CA LYS A 2 -39.01 35.30 45.80
C LYS A 2 -38.57 34.71 44.47
N ILE A 3 -37.49 35.25 43.91
CA ILE A 3 -36.86 34.66 42.73
C ILE A 3 -36.21 33.36 43.21
N ASN A 4 -36.69 32.23 42.69
CA ASN A 4 -36.25 30.89 43.08
C ASN A 4 -34.74 30.71 42.81
N PHE A 5 -33.96 30.47 43.86
CA PHE A 5 -32.51 30.18 43.79
C PHE A 5 -32.21 28.94 42.92
N THR A 6 -33.19 28.05 42.73
CA THR A 6 -33.14 26.88 41.84
C THR A 6 -33.15 27.24 40.35
N ILE A 7 -33.73 28.39 39.97
CA ILE A 7 -33.73 28.84 38.56
C ILE A 7 -32.39 29.49 38.21
N ILE A 8 -31.74 30.16 39.16
CA ILE A 8 -30.40 30.76 38.98
C ILE A 8 -29.33 29.66 38.85
N THR A 9 -29.43 28.57 39.62
CA THR A 9 -28.52 27.42 39.52
C THR A 9 -28.74 26.60 38.24
N LEU A 10 -29.98 26.46 37.78
CA LEU A 10 -30.28 25.80 36.50
C LEU A 10 -29.78 26.66 35.31
N ILE A 11 -29.94 27.98 35.38
CA ILE A 11 -29.40 28.89 34.37
C ILE A 11 -27.87 28.86 34.40
N LEU A 12 -27.20 28.90 35.56
CA LEU A 12 -25.73 28.74 35.69
C LEU A 12 -25.19 27.40 35.13
N PHE A 13 -25.97 26.32 35.21
CA PHE A 13 -25.63 25.02 34.61
C PHE A 13 -25.87 24.98 33.08
N LEU A 14 -26.80 25.81 32.58
CA LEU A 14 -27.04 26.02 31.14
C LEU A 14 -26.05 27.00 30.49
N ILE A 15 -25.44 27.94 31.24
CA ILE A 15 -24.35 28.83 30.74
C ILE A 15 -22.98 28.14 30.68
N HIS A 16 -22.77 27.02 31.38
CA HIS A 16 -21.58 26.18 31.16
C HIS A 16 -21.65 25.38 29.85
N ASN A 17 -22.83 25.34 29.21
CA ASN A 17 -23.03 24.75 27.89
C ASN A 17 -23.27 25.81 26.80
N LEU A 18 -23.02 27.10 27.10
CA LEU A 18 -22.98 28.16 26.09
C LEU A 18 -21.63 28.08 25.34
N SER A 19 -21.57 27.13 24.40
CA SER A 19 -20.86 27.22 23.12
C SER A 19 -19.54 28.01 23.11
N LEU A 20 -18.58 27.62 23.93
CA LEU A 20 -17.18 27.71 23.53
C LEU A 20 -16.97 26.56 22.53
N SER A 21 -16.34 26.82 21.38
CA SER A 21 -16.16 25.80 20.36
C SER A 21 -15.54 24.54 20.99
N GLN A 22 -16.09 23.37 20.64
CA GLN A 22 -15.69 22.08 21.21
C GLN A 22 -14.17 21.81 21.08
N CYS A 23 -13.53 22.50 20.12
CA CYS A 23 -12.12 22.52 19.82
C CYS A 23 -11.71 23.92 19.31
N PRO A 24 -10.42 24.27 19.31
CA PRO A 24 -9.95 25.49 18.66
C PRO A 24 -10.35 25.53 17.17
N PRO A 25 -10.80 26.67 16.62
CA PRO A 25 -11.17 26.80 15.21
C PRO A 25 -9.94 26.99 14.29
N SER A 26 -8.75 26.59 14.75
CA SER A 26 -7.47 26.85 14.09
C SER A 26 -6.52 25.66 14.26
N ASN A 27 -5.33 25.80 13.69
CA ASN A 27 -4.20 24.90 13.94
C ASN A 27 -3.88 24.81 15.44
N LEU A 28 -3.46 23.64 15.88
CA LEU A 28 -2.92 23.34 17.21
C LEU A 28 -1.41 23.13 17.10
N TYR A 29 -0.66 24.01 17.77
CA TYR A 29 0.81 23.93 17.86
C TYR A 29 1.19 23.51 19.28
N ILE A 30 1.82 22.35 19.41
CA ILE A 30 2.36 21.83 20.66
C ILE A 30 3.85 22.17 20.67
N THR A 31 4.19 23.21 21.43
CA THR A 31 5.57 23.72 21.58
C THR A 31 6.22 23.32 22.90
N SER A 32 5.45 22.77 23.84
CA SER A 32 5.94 22.14 25.06
C SER A 32 4.94 21.15 25.66
N GLN A 33 5.39 20.29 26.58
CA GLN A 33 4.46 19.43 27.36
C GLN A 33 3.43 20.29 28.11
N ALA A 34 3.86 21.40 28.72
CA ALA A 34 2.96 22.32 29.42
C ALA A 34 1.87 22.91 28.51
N SER A 35 2.20 23.22 27.24
CA SER A 35 1.21 23.74 26.27
C SER A 35 0.14 22.71 25.92
N LEU A 36 0.52 21.42 25.86
CA LEU A 36 -0.42 20.34 25.64
C LEU A 36 -1.32 20.10 26.87
N ASP A 37 -0.74 20.16 28.06
CA ASP A 37 -1.48 20.00 29.31
C ASP A 37 -2.51 21.14 29.47
N GLU A 38 -2.14 22.38 29.11
CA GLU A 38 -3.06 23.52 29.06
C GLU A 38 -4.16 23.35 28.01
N PHE A 39 -3.84 22.82 26.82
CA PHE A 39 -4.85 22.50 25.81
C PHE A 39 -5.91 21.54 26.37
N LYS A 40 -5.51 20.49 27.08
CA LYS A 40 -6.44 19.51 27.66
C LYS A 40 -7.35 20.14 28.72
N LEU A 41 -6.85 21.10 29.49
CA LEU A 41 -7.66 21.85 30.48
C LEU A 41 -8.68 22.77 29.80
N ASN A 42 -8.28 23.44 28.72
CA ASN A 42 -9.12 24.40 28.00
C ASN A 42 -10.15 23.71 27.08
N TYR A 43 -9.81 22.54 26.52
CA TYR A 43 -10.62 21.81 25.55
C TYR A 43 -10.81 20.33 25.94
N PRO A 44 -11.35 20.02 27.14
CA PRO A 44 -11.34 18.67 27.70
C PRO A 44 -12.08 17.63 26.87
N ASN A 45 -13.09 18.06 26.11
CA ASN A 45 -13.95 17.21 25.28
C ASN A 45 -13.65 17.37 23.77
N CYS A 46 -12.52 17.97 23.39
CA CYS A 46 -12.20 18.14 21.99
C CYS A 46 -11.96 16.81 21.28
N GLU A 47 -12.72 16.57 20.21
CA GLU A 47 -12.60 15.35 19.39
C GLU A 47 -12.09 15.62 17.97
N GLU A 48 -12.04 16.86 17.52
CA GLU A 48 -11.63 17.21 16.14
C GLU A 48 -10.78 18.49 16.09
N ILE A 49 -9.55 18.39 15.62
CA ILE A 49 -8.74 19.59 15.33
C ILE A 49 -9.15 20.14 13.96
N ALA A 50 -9.62 21.39 13.93
CA ALA A 50 -10.15 22.04 12.72
C ALA A 50 -9.08 22.38 11.68
N GLY A 51 -7.83 22.52 12.10
CA GLY A 51 -6.67 22.75 11.23
C GLY A 51 -5.60 21.68 11.40
N ASP A 52 -4.35 22.11 11.35
CA ASP A 52 -3.16 21.26 11.52
C ASP A 52 -2.93 20.90 12.99
N LEU A 53 -2.38 19.71 13.24
CA LEU A 53 -1.80 19.31 14.52
C LEU A 53 -0.28 19.25 14.35
N SER A 54 0.44 20.22 14.91
CA SER A 54 1.91 20.31 14.83
C SER A 54 2.56 20.06 16.18
N VAL A 55 3.37 19.00 16.30
CA VAL A 55 4.19 18.70 17.47
C VAL A 55 5.64 19.06 17.14
N LEU A 56 6.12 20.15 17.76
CA LEU A 56 7.43 20.76 17.52
C LEU A 56 8.28 20.82 18.80
N ALA A 57 7.77 20.26 19.88
CA ALA A 57 8.29 20.39 21.23
C ALA A 57 9.44 19.41 21.48
N THR A 58 10.58 19.90 21.97
CA THR A 58 11.73 19.04 22.31
C THR A 58 11.58 18.35 23.67
N ASP A 59 10.73 18.89 24.56
CA ASP A 59 10.46 18.38 25.91
C ASP A 59 9.19 17.51 25.98
N ILE A 60 8.48 17.31 24.86
CA ILE A 60 7.27 16.47 24.84
C ILE A 60 7.63 15.00 25.06
N THR A 61 6.97 14.37 26.03
CA THR A 61 7.24 12.97 26.38
C THR A 61 6.07 12.05 26.06
N ASN A 62 4.86 12.60 25.96
CA ASN A 62 3.64 11.89 25.66
C ASN A 62 2.61 12.84 25.04
N LEU A 63 1.55 12.29 24.43
CA LEU A 63 0.46 13.06 23.84
C LEU A 63 -0.87 12.86 24.58
N VAL A 64 -0.85 12.49 25.87
CA VAL A 64 -2.06 12.13 26.65
C VAL A 64 -3.11 13.24 26.66
N GLY A 65 -2.70 14.51 26.55
CA GLY A 65 -3.63 15.63 26.39
C GLY A 65 -4.50 15.60 25.11
N LEU A 66 -4.24 14.68 24.18
CA LEU A 66 -4.98 14.48 22.93
C LEU A 66 -5.87 13.23 22.93
N ASP A 67 -6.07 12.57 24.07
CA ASP A 67 -6.79 11.29 24.26
C ASP A 67 -8.26 11.24 23.78
N ASN A 68 -8.85 12.39 23.44
CA ASN A 68 -10.20 12.50 22.89
C ASN A 68 -10.22 12.77 21.37
N ILE A 69 -9.09 13.09 20.76
CA ILE A 69 -9.01 13.47 19.36
C ILE A 69 -9.26 12.24 18.47
N LYS A 70 -10.29 12.35 17.64
CA LYS A 70 -10.72 11.37 16.64
C LYS A 70 -10.35 11.78 15.22
N SER A 71 -10.24 13.08 14.95
CA SER A 71 -9.88 13.59 13.64
C SER A 71 -9.00 14.84 13.70
N VAL A 72 -8.13 14.96 12.70
CA VAL A 72 -7.41 16.20 12.37
C VAL A 72 -7.83 16.57 10.95
N LYS A 73 -8.40 17.76 10.74
CA LYS A 73 -8.87 18.18 9.40
C LYS A 73 -7.71 18.56 8.48
N GLY A 74 -6.66 19.16 9.02
CA GLY A 74 -5.44 19.51 8.29
C GLY A 74 -4.38 18.42 8.38
N THR A 75 -3.13 18.88 8.43
CA THR A 75 -1.93 18.05 8.48
C THR A 75 -1.59 17.64 9.91
N PHE A 76 -1.19 16.38 10.10
CA PHE A 76 -0.51 15.93 11.31
C PHE A 76 1.01 15.96 11.09
N PHE A 77 1.68 16.88 11.77
CA PHE A 77 3.12 17.14 11.61
C PHE A 77 3.86 16.93 12.93
N VAL A 78 4.88 16.07 12.94
CA VAL A 78 5.74 15.82 14.10
C VAL A 78 7.19 15.87 13.69
N THR A 79 7.94 16.81 14.27
CA THR A 79 9.36 16.98 13.94
C THR A 79 10.18 17.39 15.15
N GLY A 80 11.43 16.90 15.22
CA GLY A 80 12.41 17.33 16.22
C GLY A 80 12.03 17.01 17.67
N SER A 81 11.06 16.13 17.91
CA SER A 81 10.56 15.78 19.25
C SER A 81 11.38 14.62 19.83
N SER A 82 12.63 14.88 20.19
CA SER A 82 13.62 13.85 20.55
C SER A 82 13.28 13.06 21.83
N MET A 83 12.42 13.58 22.70
CA MET A 83 11.97 12.90 23.92
C MET A 83 10.69 12.06 23.73
N LEU A 84 10.02 12.20 22.59
CA LEU A 84 8.77 11.49 22.28
C LEU A 84 9.09 10.06 21.81
N LYS A 85 8.54 9.06 22.52
CA LYS A 85 8.81 7.64 22.22
C LYS A 85 7.78 6.99 21.30
N ASN A 86 6.54 7.47 21.38
CA ASN A 86 5.40 6.98 20.61
C ASN A 86 4.30 8.07 20.59
N PHE A 87 3.12 7.74 20.08
CA PHE A 87 1.97 8.64 19.99
C PHE A 87 0.89 8.28 21.02
N GLU A 88 1.26 7.70 22.16
CA GLU A 88 0.31 7.42 23.24
C GLU A 88 -0.44 8.70 23.62
N GLY A 89 -1.77 8.60 23.64
CA GLY A 89 -2.67 9.76 23.70
C GLY A 89 -3.39 10.06 22.39
N LEU A 90 -3.00 9.48 21.26
CA LEU A 90 -3.77 9.56 19.99
C LEU A 90 -4.57 8.30 19.68
N SER A 91 -4.82 7.45 20.68
CA SER A 91 -5.45 6.13 20.48
C SER A 91 -6.85 6.17 19.89
N LYS A 92 -7.53 7.32 19.86
CA LYS A 92 -8.83 7.49 19.21
C LYS A 92 -8.75 8.12 17.82
N LEU A 93 -7.58 8.56 17.37
CA LEU A 93 -7.42 9.22 16.08
C LEU A 93 -7.70 8.23 14.95
N GLU A 94 -8.72 8.52 14.14
CA GLU A 94 -9.17 7.65 13.05
C GLU A 94 -8.89 8.25 11.66
N ARG A 95 -8.83 9.58 11.55
CA ARG A 95 -8.73 10.25 10.26
C ARG A 95 -7.86 11.49 10.31
N ILE A 96 -7.02 11.63 9.29
CA ILE A 96 -6.26 12.84 8.99
C ILE A 96 -6.74 13.35 7.64
N GLY A 97 -7.18 14.61 7.60
CA GLY A 97 -7.91 15.18 6.48
C GLY A 97 -7.02 15.62 5.33
N ASP A 98 -5.79 16.02 5.64
CA ASP A 98 -4.80 16.42 4.63
C ASP A 98 -3.60 15.46 4.62
N ALA A 99 -2.49 15.81 5.27
CA ALA A 99 -1.26 15.05 5.19
C ALA A 99 -0.75 14.54 6.55
N VAL A 100 0.15 13.55 6.50
CA VAL A 100 0.96 13.10 7.63
C VAL A 100 2.42 13.34 7.30
N ARG A 101 3.15 13.97 8.22
CA ARG A 101 4.59 14.08 8.15
C ARG A 101 5.22 13.89 9.51
N ILE A 102 5.91 12.77 9.68
CA ILE A 102 6.64 12.41 10.89
C ILE A 102 8.10 12.29 10.49
N GLN A 103 8.94 13.24 10.92
CA GLN A 103 10.32 13.34 10.47
C GLN A 103 11.28 13.69 11.62
N SER A 104 12.50 13.19 11.59
CA SER A 104 13.59 13.64 12.48
C SER A 104 13.24 13.57 13.98
N ASN A 105 12.63 12.47 14.41
CA ASN A 105 12.29 12.23 15.82
C ASN A 105 13.19 11.12 16.38
N GLU A 106 14.37 11.50 16.87
CA GLU A 106 15.43 10.56 17.27
C GLU A 106 15.05 9.59 18.39
N GLY A 107 14.12 9.99 19.27
CA GLY A 107 13.64 9.15 20.38
C GLY A 107 12.46 8.25 20.04
N LEU A 108 11.89 8.35 18.84
CA LEU A 108 10.68 7.64 18.46
C LEU A 108 10.99 6.16 18.21
N THR A 109 10.35 5.27 18.99
CA THR A 109 10.58 3.81 18.93
C THR A 109 9.39 3.02 18.41
N SER A 110 8.21 3.63 18.30
CA SER A 110 7.02 3.01 17.70
C SER A 110 5.98 4.03 17.24
N PHE A 111 5.01 3.58 16.43
CA PHE A 111 3.81 4.35 16.11
C PHE A 111 2.65 4.04 17.07
N GLU A 112 2.92 3.39 18.21
CA GLU A 112 1.89 3.07 19.20
C GLU A 112 1.12 4.33 19.60
N GLY A 113 -0.20 4.20 19.67
CA GLY A 113 -1.11 5.33 19.82
C GLY A 113 -1.81 5.70 18.52
N LEU A 114 -1.26 5.42 17.34
CA LEU A 114 -1.99 5.60 16.06
C LEU A 114 -2.84 4.39 15.66
N ASN A 115 -3.07 3.45 16.59
CA ASN A 115 -3.68 2.13 16.33
C ASN A 115 -5.07 2.16 15.70
N ASN A 116 -5.76 3.30 15.73
CA ASN A 116 -7.07 3.48 15.14
C ASN A 116 -7.08 4.34 13.87
N LEU A 117 -5.93 4.88 13.45
CA LEU A 117 -5.83 5.67 12.22
C LEU A 117 -6.17 4.78 11.03
N ARG A 118 -7.21 5.16 10.28
CA ARG A 118 -7.71 4.42 9.11
C ARG A 118 -7.37 5.09 7.80
N VAL A 119 -7.47 6.42 7.76
CA VAL A 119 -7.38 7.16 6.50
C VAL A 119 -6.52 8.41 6.64
N VAL A 120 -5.58 8.57 5.71
CA VAL A 120 -4.96 9.86 5.37
C VAL A 120 -5.56 10.32 4.05
N ALA A 121 -6.35 11.38 4.10
CA ALA A 121 -7.29 11.72 3.04
C ALA A 121 -6.81 12.74 2.01
N GLY A 122 -5.69 13.42 2.27
CA GLY A 122 -5.13 14.43 1.38
C GLY A 122 -3.82 14.00 0.75
N GLU A 123 -2.85 14.91 0.72
CA GLU A 123 -1.78 14.89 -0.26
C GLU A 123 -0.72 13.81 -0.06
N TYR A 124 -0.31 13.55 1.19
CA TYR A 124 0.78 12.60 1.46
C TYR A 124 0.80 12.06 2.89
N CYS A 125 1.47 10.91 3.04
CA CYS A 125 1.86 10.31 4.30
C CYS A 125 3.36 9.99 4.22
N TYR A 126 4.16 10.80 4.89
CA TYR A 126 5.62 10.75 4.89
C TYR A 126 6.15 10.37 6.27
N LEU A 127 6.84 9.23 6.34
CA LEU A 127 7.49 8.71 7.53
C LEU A 127 9.01 8.69 7.28
N GLU A 128 9.73 9.57 7.98
CA GLU A 128 11.15 9.83 7.72
C GLU A 128 12.00 9.85 9.00
N GLY A 129 13.26 9.41 8.88
CA GLY A 129 14.34 9.88 9.75
C GLY A 129 14.10 9.65 11.24
N SER A 130 13.56 8.48 11.59
CA SER A 130 13.33 8.06 12.98
C SER A 130 14.11 6.77 13.22
N PRO A 131 15.42 6.87 13.51
CA PRO A 131 16.36 5.76 13.35
C PRO A 131 16.11 4.58 14.30
N LEU A 132 15.36 4.75 15.40
CA LEU A 132 15.05 3.68 16.36
C LEU A 132 13.80 2.86 16.02
N ILE A 133 13.04 3.26 14.99
CA ILE A 133 11.85 2.54 14.51
C ILE A 133 12.27 1.19 13.91
N LYS A 134 11.72 0.09 14.43
CA LYS A 134 12.00 -1.27 13.93
C LYS A 134 10.95 -1.81 12.96
N ASN A 135 9.71 -1.33 13.09
CA ASN A 135 8.56 -1.65 12.26
C ASN A 135 7.49 -0.54 12.40
N LEU A 136 6.37 -0.68 11.71
CA LEU A 136 5.29 0.30 11.66
C LEU A 136 4.12 -0.05 12.60
N ASN A 137 4.38 -0.90 13.62
CA ASN A 137 3.38 -1.26 14.62
C ASN A 137 2.82 0.01 15.28
N GLY A 138 1.51 0.11 15.26
CA GLY A 138 0.79 1.35 15.53
C GLY A 138 -0.06 1.79 14.34
N LEU A 139 0.30 1.44 13.10
CA LEU A 139 -0.48 1.77 11.90
C LEU A 139 -1.43 0.65 11.46
N ASN A 140 -1.68 -0.33 12.34
CA ASN A 140 -2.35 -1.61 12.03
C ASN A 140 -3.74 -1.49 11.40
N LYS A 141 -4.40 -0.33 11.48
CA LYS A 141 -5.72 -0.07 10.90
C LYS A 141 -5.71 0.89 9.72
N LEU A 142 -4.55 1.42 9.33
CA LEU A 142 -4.42 2.32 8.20
C LEU A 142 -4.82 1.55 6.95
N ASP A 143 -5.97 1.87 6.38
CA ASP A 143 -6.54 1.18 5.23
C ASP A 143 -6.25 1.90 3.92
N SER A 144 -6.18 3.23 3.95
CA SER A 144 -6.09 4.02 2.73
C SER A 144 -5.29 5.29 2.92
N VAL A 145 -4.46 5.58 1.91
CA VAL A 145 -3.76 6.85 1.75
C VAL A 145 -4.20 7.41 0.40
N MET A 146 -4.97 8.50 0.42
CA MET A 146 -5.51 9.14 -0.80
C MET A 146 -4.45 9.95 -1.58
N GLY A 147 -3.23 9.98 -1.07
CA GLY A 147 -2.11 10.71 -1.65
C GLY A 147 -0.89 9.81 -1.82
N ILE A 148 0.28 10.41 -1.68
CA ILE A 148 1.57 9.72 -1.78
C ILE A 148 1.90 9.05 -0.44
N PHE A 149 2.33 7.78 -0.44
CA PHE A 149 2.84 7.10 0.76
C PHE A 149 4.35 6.85 0.64
N GLN A 150 5.15 7.38 1.58
CA GLN A 150 6.60 7.17 1.58
C GLN A 150 7.14 6.85 2.97
N VAL A 151 8.03 5.85 3.02
CA VAL A 151 8.80 5.50 4.22
C VAL A 151 10.29 5.44 3.89
N TRP A 152 11.09 6.25 4.56
CA TRP A 152 12.53 6.29 4.29
C TRP A 152 13.39 6.73 5.46
N GLY A 153 14.68 6.37 5.41
CA GLY A 153 15.65 6.77 6.44
C GLY A 153 15.34 6.20 7.82
N MET A 154 14.71 5.02 7.89
CA MET A 154 14.48 4.28 9.13
C MET A 154 15.58 3.23 9.30
N ASP A 155 16.74 3.65 9.80
CA ASP A 155 17.94 2.82 9.78
C ASP A 155 17.78 1.47 10.50
N GLU A 156 17.08 1.39 11.63
CA GLU A 156 16.83 0.14 12.36
C GLU A 156 15.58 -0.63 11.90
N MET A 157 14.86 -0.16 10.87
CA MET A 157 13.63 -0.80 10.43
C MET A 157 13.92 -2.12 9.72
N THR A 158 13.32 -3.20 10.21
CA THR A 158 13.56 -4.56 9.70
C THR A 158 12.34 -5.18 9.01
N SER A 159 11.14 -4.65 9.25
CA SER A 159 9.89 -5.10 8.63
C SER A 159 8.93 -3.92 8.42
N LEU A 160 7.93 -4.13 7.54
CA LEU A 160 6.78 -3.24 7.37
C LEU A 160 5.57 -3.71 8.19
N GLU A 161 5.81 -4.53 9.22
CA GLU A 161 4.76 -4.97 10.15
C GLU A 161 4.03 -3.76 10.71
N GLY A 162 2.70 -3.83 10.75
CA GLY A 162 1.82 -2.70 11.05
C GLY A 162 1.12 -2.11 9.81
N LEU A 163 1.49 -2.49 8.59
CA LEU A 163 0.79 -2.09 7.36
C LEU A 163 -0.17 -3.13 6.79
N GLU A 164 -0.51 -4.18 7.54
CA GLU A 164 -1.28 -5.33 7.04
C GLU A 164 -2.70 -4.95 6.58
N SER A 165 -3.23 -3.83 7.09
CA SER A 165 -4.54 -3.30 6.69
C SER A 165 -4.49 -2.35 5.51
N LEU A 166 -3.31 -1.86 5.10
CA LEU A 166 -3.18 -0.87 4.03
C LEU A 166 -3.57 -1.52 2.70
N LYS A 167 -4.69 -1.08 2.13
CA LYS A 167 -5.26 -1.62 0.89
C LYS A 167 -5.01 -0.75 -0.31
N TYR A 168 -5.00 0.57 -0.13
CA TYR A 168 -5.05 1.48 -1.27
C TYR A 168 -4.17 2.71 -1.07
N VAL A 169 -3.38 3.02 -2.10
CA VAL A 169 -2.60 4.26 -2.22
C VAL A 169 -2.95 4.92 -3.55
N ALA A 170 -3.61 6.08 -3.50
CA ALA A 170 -4.15 6.72 -4.70
C ALA A 170 -3.09 7.43 -5.56
N ASN A 171 -1.85 7.49 -5.09
CA ASN A 171 -0.74 8.06 -5.84
C ASN A 171 0.51 7.20 -5.64
N ASP A 172 1.69 7.80 -5.65
CA ASP A 172 2.96 7.08 -5.53
C ASP A 172 3.11 6.37 -4.17
N PHE A 173 3.60 5.14 -4.21
CA PHE A 173 4.06 4.37 -3.05
C PHE A 173 5.58 4.21 -3.14
N ALA A 174 6.33 4.64 -2.13
CA ALA A 174 7.80 4.47 -2.12
C ALA A 174 8.37 3.99 -0.79
N ILE A 175 9.27 3.02 -0.85
CA ILE A 175 10.09 2.56 0.28
C ILE A 175 11.55 2.66 -0.12
N PHE A 176 12.32 3.52 0.55
CA PHE A 176 13.71 3.76 0.18
C PHE A 176 14.62 4.11 1.34
N ARG A 177 15.93 3.90 1.21
CA ARG A 177 16.92 4.23 2.26
C ARG A 177 16.60 3.63 3.63
N ASN A 178 16.01 2.44 3.67
CA ASN A 178 15.80 1.69 4.91
C ASN A 178 16.81 0.54 4.96
N ASN A 179 17.97 0.83 5.55
CA ASN A 179 19.16 0.01 5.40
C ASN A 179 19.02 -1.42 5.93
N ASN A 180 18.18 -1.65 6.95
CA ASN A 180 17.97 -2.96 7.58
C ASN A 180 16.67 -3.69 7.15
N LEU A 181 15.90 -3.12 6.21
CA LEU A 181 14.65 -3.71 5.75
C LEU A 181 14.91 -4.92 4.84
N LYS A 182 14.41 -6.09 5.23
CA LYS A 182 14.75 -7.38 4.56
C LYS A 182 13.85 -7.73 3.39
N ASN A 183 12.57 -7.39 3.47
CA ASN A 183 11.55 -7.68 2.45
C ASN A 183 10.31 -6.79 2.66
N LEU A 184 9.25 -7.04 1.90
CA LEU A 184 8.01 -6.28 1.94
C LEU A 184 6.91 -6.91 2.82
N SER A 185 7.28 -7.82 3.73
CA SER A 185 6.32 -8.40 4.68
C SER A 185 5.66 -7.31 5.51
N GLY A 186 4.33 -7.32 5.53
CA GLY A 186 3.50 -6.23 6.02
C GLY A 186 2.58 -5.66 4.93
N LEU A 187 2.95 -5.77 3.65
CA LEU A 187 2.14 -5.29 2.51
C LEU A 187 1.16 -6.33 1.95
N GLY A 188 0.86 -7.39 2.70
CA GLY A 188 -0.05 -8.45 2.25
C GLY A 188 -1.49 -7.97 2.04
N GLY A 189 -1.87 -6.84 2.64
CA GLY A 189 -3.17 -6.20 2.45
C GLY A 189 -3.25 -5.27 1.24
N LEU A 190 -2.12 -4.89 0.63
CA LEU A 190 -2.08 -3.83 -0.39
C LEU A 190 -2.69 -4.30 -1.71
N LEU A 191 -3.88 -3.80 -2.04
CA LEU A 191 -4.62 -4.21 -3.23
C LEU A 191 -4.31 -3.34 -4.44
N GLN A 192 -4.01 -2.06 -4.27
CA GLN A 192 -3.86 -1.16 -5.41
C GLN A 192 -3.00 0.06 -5.09
N VAL A 193 -2.14 0.40 -6.06
CA VAL A 193 -1.36 1.64 -6.11
C VAL A 193 -1.63 2.31 -7.47
N ASP A 194 -2.25 3.47 -7.43
CA ASP A 194 -2.65 4.20 -8.65
C ASP A 194 -1.47 4.93 -9.30
N GLY A 195 -0.54 5.41 -8.47
CA GLY A 195 0.70 6.03 -8.90
C GLY A 195 1.81 5.00 -9.09
N SER A 196 3.04 5.49 -9.10
CA SER A 196 4.23 4.67 -9.26
C SER A 196 4.54 3.90 -7.99
N MET A 197 4.88 2.62 -8.12
CA MET A 197 5.45 1.84 -7.04
C MET A 197 6.98 1.87 -7.13
N ARG A 198 7.64 2.36 -6.09
CA ARG A 198 9.11 2.52 -6.04
C ARG A 198 9.73 1.83 -4.83
N VAL A 199 10.74 0.99 -5.06
CA VAL A 199 11.53 0.34 -4.01
C VAL A 199 13.00 0.50 -4.35
N TYR A 200 13.71 1.39 -3.65
CA TYR A 200 15.08 1.71 -4.05
C TYR A 200 16.01 2.08 -2.90
N GLU A 201 17.32 1.94 -3.10
CA GLU A 201 18.33 2.29 -2.09
C GLU A 201 18.09 1.57 -0.73
N ASN A 202 17.54 0.35 -0.71
CA ASN A 202 17.41 -0.45 0.51
C ASN A 202 18.50 -1.54 0.52
N ASN A 203 19.55 -1.29 1.30
CA ASN A 203 20.79 -2.08 1.25
C ASN A 203 20.64 -3.56 1.61
N THR A 204 19.63 -3.93 2.41
CA THR A 204 19.43 -5.32 2.88
C THR A 204 18.21 -6.02 2.32
N ILE A 205 17.39 -5.33 1.51
CA ILE A 205 16.21 -5.95 0.93
C ILE A 205 16.67 -7.03 -0.04
N ASN A 206 16.35 -8.28 0.27
CA ASN A 206 16.78 -9.43 -0.51
C ASN A 206 15.64 -10.09 -1.29
N SER A 207 14.40 -9.71 -0.96
CA SER A 207 13.20 -10.26 -1.54
C SER A 207 12.07 -9.23 -1.56
N LEU A 208 11.27 -9.20 -2.63
CA LEU A 208 10.02 -8.44 -2.72
C LEU A 208 8.80 -9.24 -2.19
N GLN A 209 9.03 -10.43 -1.63
CA GLN A 209 8.00 -11.20 -0.93
C GLN A 209 7.34 -10.36 0.17
N GLY A 210 6.04 -10.61 0.36
CA GLY A 210 5.20 -9.85 1.29
C GLY A 210 4.33 -8.80 0.60
N LEU A 211 4.65 -8.41 -0.64
CA LEU A 211 3.69 -7.72 -1.50
C LEU A 211 2.52 -8.65 -1.83
N ASN A 212 1.29 -8.14 -1.74
CA ASN A 212 0.10 -8.89 -2.10
C ASN A 212 0.17 -9.36 -3.57
N ASN A 213 -0.10 -10.64 -3.81
CA ASN A 213 -0.07 -11.25 -5.13
C ASN A 213 -1.11 -10.66 -6.11
N GLU A 214 -2.23 -10.17 -5.59
CA GLU A 214 -3.32 -9.56 -6.36
C GLU A 214 -3.17 -8.03 -6.48
N ALA A 215 -2.05 -7.45 -6.03
CA ALA A 215 -1.84 -6.01 -6.08
C ALA A 215 -1.89 -5.48 -7.52
N LEU A 216 -2.78 -4.52 -7.76
CA LEU A 216 -2.89 -3.81 -9.02
C LEU A 216 -1.97 -2.58 -9.00
N LEU A 217 -0.88 -2.65 -9.77
CA LEU A 217 0.05 -1.54 -9.98
C LEU A 217 -0.28 -0.88 -11.32
N THR A 218 -0.88 0.32 -11.30
CA THR A 218 -1.45 0.91 -12.53
C THR A 218 -0.54 1.89 -13.25
N SER A 219 0.60 2.25 -12.64
CA SER A 219 1.58 3.16 -13.23
C SER A 219 2.98 2.55 -13.17
N SER A 220 4.02 3.38 -13.11
CA SER A 220 5.40 2.93 -13.27
C SER A 220 5.89 2.07 -12.10
N LEU A 221 6.58 0.97 -12.40
CA LEU A 221 7.23 0.12 -11.40
C LEU A 221 8.75 0.36 -11.44
N VAL A 222 9.33 0.86 -10.35
CA VAL A 222 10.74 1.20 -10.27
C VAL A 222 11.39 0.49 -9.09
N VAL A 223 12.30 -0.45 -9.37
CA VAL A 223 13.03 -1.21 -8.36
C VAL A 223 14.52 -1.15 -8.65
N ASN A 224 15.26 -0.31 -7.92
CA ASN A 224 16.68 -0.08 -8.24
C ASN A 224 17.56 0.21 -7.03
N PHE A 225 18.87 0.03 -7.17
CA PHE A 225 19.84 0.24 -6.07
C PHE A 225 19.50 -0.60 -4.82
N ASN A 226 19.06 -1.85 -5.01
CA ASN A 226 18.85 -2.82 -3.94
C ASN A 226 19.86 -3.98 -4.09
N PRO A 227 21.12 -3.80 -3.64
CA PRO A 227 22.24 -4.66 -4.05
C PRO A 227 22.15 -6.12 -3.57
N LEU A 228 21.25 -6.44 -2.63
CA LEU A 228 21.01 -7.81 -2.14
C LEU A 228 19.72 -8.44 -2.70
N LEU A 229 18.94 -7.73 -3.51
CA LEU A 229 17.66 -8.19 -4.02
C LEU A 229 17.85 -9.29 -5.08
N THR A 230 17.55 -10.53 -4.70
CA THR A 230 17.64 -11.73 -5.58
C THR A 230 16.27 -12.36 -5.85
N THR A 231 15.24 -12.03 -5.05
CA THR A 231 13.89 -12.58 -5.20
C THR A 231 12.88 -11.46 -5.52
N CYS A 232 12.67 -11.16 -6.80
CA CYS A 232 11.76 -10.11 -7.27
C CYS A 232 10.54 -10.65 -8.03
N ALA A 233 10.56 -11.92 -8.45
CA ALA A 233 9.47 -12.55 -9.19
C ALA A 233 8.30 -12.96 -8.28
N VAL A 234 7.67 -11.97 -7.65
CA VAL A 234 6.40 -12.13 -6.93
C VAL A 234 5.24 -11.96 -7.90
N GLU A 235 4.10 -12.57 -7.60
CA GLU A 235 2.97 -12.69 -8.54
C GLU A 235 2.48 -11.32 -9.04
N ALA A 236 2.37 -10.31 -8.17
CA ALA A 236 1.99 -8.96 -8.60
C ALA A 236 2.94 -8.34 -9.62
N ILE A 237 4.26 -8.57 -9.47
CA ILE A 237 5.27 -8.09 -10.41
C ILE A 237 5.21 -8.88 -11.71
N CYS A 238 5.06 -10.20 -11.65
CA CYS A 238 4.93 -11.02 -12.84
C CYS A 238 3.65 -10.68 -13.62
N ASN A 239 2.54 -10.44 -12.94
CA ASN A 239 1.28 -9.99 -13.54
C ASN A 239 1.43 -8.61 -14.20
N TYR A 240 2.10 -7.66 -13.53
CA TYR A 240 2.43 -6.35 -14.12
C TYR A 240 3.20 -6.49 -15.44
N LEU A 241 4.16 -7.41 -15.52
CA LEU A 241 5.01 -7.59 -16.70
C LEU A 241 4.30 -8.24 -17.90
N ILE A 242 3.12 -8.87 -17.72
CA ILE A 242 2.32 -9.42 -18.83
C ILE A 242 1.81 -8.30 -19.74
N ALA A 243 1.34 -7.21 -19.13
CA ALA A 243 0.80 -6.05 -19.83
C ALA A 243 1.08 -4.78 -19.01
N PRO A 244 2.33 -4.27 -19.04
CA PRO A 244 2.72 -3.14 -18.20
C PRO A 244 1.97 -1.88 -18.65
N PRO A 245 1.22 -1.21 -17.76
CA PRO A 245 0.47 0.01 -18.09
C PRO A 245 1.39 1.21 -18.35
N SER A 246 2.61 1.19 -17.81
CA SER A 246 3.64 2.23 -17.98
C SER A 246 5.03 1.58 -18.07
N PHE A 247 6.07 2.39 -18.15
CA PHE A 247 7.44 1.91 -18.09
C PHE A 247 7.75 1.24 -16.73
N PHE A 248 8.69 0.32 -16.75
CA PHE A 248 9.25 -0.27 -15.53
C PHE A 248 10.77 -0.30 -15.62
N VAL A 249 11.41 -0.20 -14.46
CA VAL A 249 12.87 -0.17 -14.36
C VAL A 249 13.30 -1.12 -13.26
N PHE A 250 14.15 -2.07 -13.62
CA PHE A 250 14.99 -2.81 -12.69
C PHE A 250 16.44 -2.50 -13.05
N SER A 251 17.21 -1.95 -12.12
CA SER A 251 18.63 -1.63 -12.31
C SER A 251 19.38 -1.65 -10.98
N ASP A 252 20.68 -1.92 -11.00
CA ASP A 252 21.54 -1.83 -9.81
C ASP A 252 21.04 -2.69 -8.63
N ASN A 253 20.48 -3.87 -8.93
CA ASN A 253 20.09 -4.89 -7.96
C ASN A 253 21.01 -6.12 -8.09
N ALA A 254 20.81 -7.14 -7.25
CA ALA A 254 21.56 -8.39 -7.40
C ALA A 254 21.15 -9.16 -8.67
N ILE A 255 22.03 -10.06 -9.11
CA ILE A 255 21.77 -10.96 -10.25
C ILE A 255 20.46 -11.72 -10.02
N GLY A 256 19.63 -11.81 -11.06
CA GLY A 256 18.29 -12.37 -11.05
C GLY A 256 17.19 -11.32 -10.95
N CYS A 257 17.53 -10.10 -10.51
CA CYS A 257 16.62 -8.96 -10.38
C CYS A 257 17.22 -7.65 -10.89
N ASN A 258 18.32 -7.70 -11.63
CA ASN A 258 19.09 -6.50 -11.98
C ASN A 258 18.60 -5.81 -13.26
N ASN A 259 17.83 -6.49 -14.11
CA ASN A 259 17.29 -5.90 -15.32
C ASN A 259 16.01 -6.61 -15.77
N GLU A 260 15.32 -6.01 -16.74
CA GLU A 260 14.08 -6.51 -17.32
C GLU A 260 14.16 -7.98 -17.75
N ASN A 261 15.22 -8.39 -18.44
CA ASN A 261 15.35 -9.75 -18.93
C ASN A 261 15.45 -10.76 -17.78
N GLU A 262 16.27 -10.46 -16.78
CA GLU A 262 16.42 -11.30 -15.58
C GLU A 262 15.10 -11.47 -14.83
N VAL A 263 14.36 -10.38 -14.61
CA VAL A 263 13.07 -10.42 -13.88
C VAL A 263 12.04 -11.21 -14.67
N LYS A 264 11.94 -11.01 -16.00
CA LYS A 264 11.05 -11.78 -16.85
C LYS A 264 11.38 -13.28 -16.81
N GLN A 265 12.67 -13.65 -16.86
CA GLN A 265 13.09 -15.04 -16.71
C GLN A 265 12.79 -15.60 -15.31
N ALA A 266 12.97 -14.81 -14.26
CA ALA A 266 12.63 -15.20 -12.91
C ALA A 266 11.12 -15.45 -12.76
N CYS A 267 10.26 -14.66 -13.40
CA CYS A 267 8.81 -14.87 -13.45
C CYS A 267 8.38 -16.13 -14.21
N LEU A 268 9.11 -16.51 -15.26
CA LEU A 268 8.90 -17.79 -15.95
C LEU A 268 9.38 -18.99 -15.12
N SER A 269 10.36 -18.76 -14.24
CA SER A 269 10.94 -19.78 -13.37
C SER A 269 10.17 -19.96 -12.07
N SER A 270 9.56 -18.91 -11.50
CA SER A 270 8.76 -18.98 -10.27
C SER A 270 7.42 -19.70 -10.47
N THR A 271 6.94 -19.79 -11.71
CA THR A 271 5.81 -20.66 -12.09
C THR A 271 6.14 -22.16 -12.10
N SER A 272 7.38 -22.56 -11.73
CA SER A 272 7.80 -23.98 -11.68
C SER A 272 7.73 -24.65 -10.30
N THR A 273 7.21 -23.98 -9.27
CA THR A 273 7.07 -24.57 -7.91
C THR A 273 5.68 -24.39 -7.29
N SER A 274 4.65 -24.68 -8.07
CA SER A 274 3.44 -25.33 -7.55
C SER A 274 3.09 -26.41 -8.56
N GLY A 275 2.71 -27.61 -8.11
CA GLY A 275 2.60 -28.81 -8.94
C GLY A 275 1.70 -28.66 -10.17
N PHE A 276 2.28 -28.14 -11.25
CA PHE A 276 1.74 -28.13 -12.59
C PHE A 276 2.72 -28.86 -13.47
N ASP A 277 2.27 -30.03 -13.92
CA ASP A 277 2.87 -30.78 -14.99
C ASP A 277 3.32 -29.85 -16.11
N ASP A 278 4.57 -30.03 -16.44
CA ASP A 278 5.32 -29.37 -17.47
C ASP A 278 4.57 -29.48 -18.82
N LYS A 279 4.43 -28.32 -19.50
CA LYS A 279 4.49 -28.14 -20.96
C LYS A 279 3.23 -27.97 -21.81
N ILE A 280 2.29 -27.07 -21.50
CA ILE A 280 1.45 -26.46 -22.55
C ILE A 280 1.20 -24.96 -22.29
N MET A 281 1.58 -24.12 -23.26
CA MET A 281 1.33 -22.67 -23.31
C MET A 281 0.67 -22.28 -24.63
N VAL A 282 -0.07 -21.17 -24.64
CA VAL A 282 -0.58 -20.53 -25.87
C VAL A 282 0.34 -19.37 -26.22
N SER A 283 0.92 -19.39 -27.42
CA SER A 283 1.83 -18.34 -27.91
C SER A 283 1.10 -17.02 -28.17
N SER A 284 1.86 -15.91 -28.11
CA SER A 284 1.44 -14.58 -28.57
C SER A 284 0.06 -14.15 -28.07
N ASN A 285 -0.08 -13.97 -26.76
CA ASN A 285 -1.29 -13.47 -26.13
C ASN A 285 -1.00 -12.17 -25.36
N PRO A 286 -1.49 -11.00 -25.80
CA PRO A 286 -2.40 -10.76 -26.94
C PRO A 286 -1.74 -11.04 -28.31
N GLY A 287 -2.53 -11.38 -29.34
CA GLY A 287 -1.99 -11.69 -30.67
C GLY A 287 -2.95 -11.49 -31.85
N ASP A 288 -2.47 -11.80 -33.06
CA ASP A 288 -3.11 -11.54 -34.36
C ASP A 288 -4.12 -12.63 -34.81
N GLY A 289 -4.38 -13.61 -33.95
CA GLY A 289 -5.21 -14.77 -34.24
C GLY A 289 -4.47 -15.97 -34.81
N ASN A 290 -3.15 -15.92 -35.00
CA ASN A 290 -2.34 -17.13 -35.20
C ASN A 290 -1.96 -17.71 -33.84
N ILE A 291 -2.69 -18.74 -33.41
CA ILE A 291 -2.53 -19.35 -32.09
C ILE A 291 -1.70 -20.61 -32.25
N GLU A 292 -0.52 -20.63 -31.64
CA GLU A 292 0.32 -21.84 -31.54
C GLU A 292 0.38 -22.32 -30.09
N ILE A 293 0.26 -23.63 -29.91
CA ILE A 293 0.37 -24.31 -28.63
C ILE A 293 1.80 -24.80 -28.49
N ILE A 294 2.52 -24.20 -27.56
CA ILE A 294 3.92 -24.52 -27.27
C ILE A 294 3.92 -25.52 -26.12
N GLY A 295 4.45 -26.71 -26.36
CA GLY A 295 4.42 -27.78 -25.39
C GLY A 295 5.05 -29.07 -25.88
N SER A 296 5.36 -29.96 -24.94
CA SER A 296 5.83 -31.33 -25.25
C SER A 296 4.75 -32.39 -25.01
N GLU A 297 3.56 -31.98 -24.59
CA GLU A 297 2.40 -32.88 -24.43
C GLU A 297 1.71 -33.12 -25.79
N ARG A 298 1.11 -34.31 -25.98
CA ARG A 298 0.40 -34.64 -27.22
C ARG A 298 -1.00 -34.02 -27.20
N ILE A 299 -1.24 -33.10 -28.12
CA ILE A 299 -2.56 -32.48 -28.29
C ILE A 299 -3.49 -33.43 -29.05
N GLY A 300 -4.61 -33.79 -28.42
CA GLY A 300 -5.70 -34.51 -29.07
C GLY A 300 -6.57 -33.58 -29.91
N ALA A 301 -6.99 -32.44 -29.36
CA ALA A 301 -7.80 -31.46 -30.07
C ALA A 301 -7.63 -30.04 -29.51
N ILE A 302 -7.82 -29.05 -30.38
CA ILE A 302 -7.98 -27.62 -30.04
C ILE A 302 -9.39 -27.21 -30.43
N SER A 303 -10.12 -26.55 -29.54
CA SER A 303 -11.40 -25.90 -29.84
C SER A 303 -11.38 -24.46 -29.33
N VAL A 304 -11.77 -23.51 -30.18
CA VAL A 304 -11.83 -22.09 -29.84
C VAL A 304 -13.28 -21.66 -29.77
N TYR A 305 -13.64 -20.94 -28.71
CA TYR A 305 -14.96 -20.39 -28.46
C TYR A 305 -14.89 -18.88 -28.30
N ASP A 306 -15.96 -18.17 -28.67
CA ASP A 306 -16.12 -16.77 -28.28
C ASP A 306 -16.58 -16.65 -26.82
N LEU A 307 -16.65 -15.41 -26.31
CA LEU A 307 -17.12 -15.13 -24.94
C LEU A 307 -18.57 -15.57 -24.66
N PHE A 308 -19.38 -15.81 -25.69
CA PHE A 308 -20.75 -16.29 -25.56
C PHE A 308 -20.83 -17.82 -25.62
N GLY A 309 -19.69 -18.52 -25.69
CA GLY A 309 -19.61 -19.97 -25.74
C GLY A 309 -19.91 -20.56 -27.12
N LYS A 310 -20.00 -19.75 -28.18
CA LYS A 310 -20.14 -20.27 -29.55
C LYS A 310 -18.79 -20.79 -30.01
N LYS A 311 -18.78 -22.04 -30.49
CA LYS A 311 -17.58 -22.63 -31.10
C LYS A 311 -17.26 -21.92 -32.42
N ILE A 312 -16.05 -21.38 -32.50
CA ILE A 312 -15.54 -20.57 -33.62
C ILE A 312 -14.68 -21.42 -34.55
N SER A 313 -13.80 -22.26 -33.99
CA SER A 313 -12.90 -23.09 -34.78
C SER A 313 -12.48 -24.34 -33.99
N SER A 314 -12.03 -25.38 -34.68
CA SER A 314 -11.36 -26.52 -34.05
C SER A 314 -10.41 -27.24 -34.99
N ALA A 315 -9.41 -27.89 -34.40
CA ALA A 315 -8.46 -28.73 -35.10
C ALA A 315 -8.13 -29.98 -34.25
N GLU A 316 -7.97 -31.13 -34.89
CA GLU A 316 -7.56 -32.38 -34.23
C GLU A 316 -6.07 -32.64 -34.48
N ALA A 317 -5.37 -33.15 -33.46
CA ALA A 317 -3.96 -33.54 -33.51
C ALA A 317 -3.02 -32.48 -34.13
N LYS A 318 -3.31 -31.20 -33.91
CA LYS A 318 -2.49 -30.06 -34.35
C LYS A 318 -2.13 -29.19 -33.16
N ASN A 319 -0.99 -28.52 -33.26
CA ASN A 319 -0.51 -27.53 -32.30
C ASN A 319 -0.76 -26.08 -32.75
N VAL A 320 -1.42 -25.85 -33.89
CA VAL A 320 -1.70 -24.49 -34.38
C VAL A 320 -3.16 -24.38 -34.80
N ILE A 321 -3.78 -23.24 -34.51
CA ILE A 321 -5.11 -22.87 -34.99
C ILE A 321 -5.13 -21.39 -35.39
N ASN A 322 -5.72 -21.08 -36.55
CA ASN A 322 -5.84 -19.71 -37.03
C ASN A 322 -7.29 -19.21 -36.85
N ILE A 323 -7.41 -18.06 -36.20
CA ILE A 323 -8.65 -17.29 -36.05
C ILE A 323 -8.50 -15.84 -36.54
N SER A 324 -7.48 -15.54 -37.35
CA SER A 324 -7.18 -14.18 -37.83
C SER A 324 -8.36 -13.54 -38.59
N ASN A 325 -9.20 -14.35 -39.23
CA ASN A 325 -10.40 -13.89 -39.95
C ASN A 325 -11.60 -13.56 -39.04
N TYR A 326 -11.48 -13.76 -37.73
CA TYR A 326 -12.53 -13.42 -36.76
C TYR A 326 -12.28 -12.05 -36.11
N PRO A 327 -13.34 -11.38 -35.61
CA PRO A 327 -13.20 -10.06 -34.98
C PRO A 327 -12.17 -10.04 -33.84
N SER A 328 -11.49 -8.91 -33.64
CA SER A 328 -10.69 -8.72 -32.43
C SER A 328 -11.58 -8.86 -31.18
N GLY A 329 -11.05 -9.44 -30.11
CA GLY A 329 -11.85 -9.79 -28.94
C GLY A 329 -11.25 -10.93 -28.13
N ILE A 330 -11.90 -11.30 -27.02
CA ILE A 330 -11.47 -12.40 -26.17
C ILE A 330 -12.05 -13.72 -26.69
N TYR A 331 -11.22 -14.74 -26.73
CA TYR A 331 -11.55 -16.11 -27.08
C TYR A 331 -11.15 -17.06 -25.96
N ILE A 332 -11.90 -18.17 -25.83
CA ILE A 332 -11.58 -19.26 -24.91
C ILE A 332 -11.09 -20.44 -25.73
N ILE A 333 -9.85 -20.87 -25.48
CA ILE A 333 -9.23 -22.02 -26.13
C ILE A 333 -9.35 -23.21 -25.19
N HIS A 334 -9.96 -24.29 -25.66
CA HIS A 334 -9.99 -25.59 -25.00
C HIS A 334 -9.03 -26.53 -25.71
N LEU A 335 -8.13 -27.13 -24.93
CA LEU A 335 -7.18 -28.14 -25.38
C LEU A 335 -7.55 -29.47 -24.74
N GLN A 336 -7.67 -30.49 -25.57
CA GLN A 336 -7.68 -31.87 -25.12
C GLN A 336 -6.26 -32.42 -25.23
N ILE A 337 -5.72 -32.90 -24.12
CA ILE A 337 -4.34 -33.37 -23.99
C ILE A 337 -4.41 -34.71 -23.28
N ASP A 338 -4.04 -35.78 -23.97
CA ASP A 338 -4.29 -37.15 -23.53
C ASP A 338 -5.74 -37.36 -23.05
N SER A 339 -5.95 -37.54 -21.73
CA SER A 339 -7.28 -37.70 -21.09
C SER A 339 -7.76 -36.47 -20.31
N GLN A 340 -7.05 -35.34 -20.41
CA GLN A 340 -7.34 -34.10 -19.69
C GLN A 340 -7.79 -32.98 -20.63
N ASN A 341 -8.58 -32.04 -20.10
CA ASN A 341 -8.96 -30.82 -20.79
C ASN A 341 -8.36 -29.61 -20.07
N LYS A 342 -7.68 -28.72 -20.80
CA LYS A 342 -7.17 -27.43 -20.31
C LYS A 342 -7.84 -26.27 -21.05
N SER A 343 -8.04 -25.14 -20.38
CA SER A 343 -8.66 -23.95 -20.97
C SER A 343 -7.78 -22.71 -20.79
N PHE A 344 -7.70 -21.90 -21.84
CA PHE A 344 -6.88 -20.68 -21.89
C PHE A 344 -7.73 -19.50 -22.40
N LYS A 345 -7.50 -18.31 -21.86
CA LYS A 345 -8.02 -17.06 -22.43
C LYS A 345 -7.02 -16.52 -23.44
N TYR A 346 -7.50 -16.10 -24.60
CA TYR A 346 -6.69 -15.49 -25.66
C TYR A 346 -7.32 -14.17 -26.10
N LEU A 347 -6.55 -13.09 -26.08
CA LEU A 347 -6.98 -11.78 -26.56
C LEU A 347 -6.46 -11.56 -27.99
N LYS A 348 -7.38 -11.59 -28.97
CA LYS A 348 -7.06 -11.19 -30.35
C LYS A 348 -7.08 -9.67 -30.46
N VAL A 349 -5.97 -9.08 -30.86
CA VAL A 349 -5.82 -7.66 -31.18
C VAL A 349 -5.46 -7.51 -32.65
N ASN A 350 -6.16 -6.61 -33.36
CA ASN A 350 -6.09 -6.42 -34.81
C ASN A 350 -6.43 -7.70 -35.58
#